data_AF-A0A6A4BWJ4-F1
#
_entry.id   AF-A0A6A4BWJ4-F1
#
_cell.length_a   1.000
_cell.length_b   1.000
_cell.length_c   1.000
_cell.angle_alpha   90.00
_cell.angle_beta   90.00
_cell.angle_gamma   90.00
#
_symmetry.space_group_name_H-M   'P 1'
#
loop_
_entity.id
_entity.type
_entity.pdbx_description
1 polymer ?
#
loop_
_entity_poly.entity_id
_entity_poly.type
_entity_poly.pdbx_seq_one_letter_code
_entity_poly.pdbx_strand_id
1 'polypeptide(L)' 'MVDYDYDAEGDVRMTVSQPIFEVVTAPELSVWSQAAITAFIRERRQYETKIAERCSTTGEVPETVARSIRT' A
#
# COMPACT_ATOMS: atom_id res chain seq x y z
N MET A 1 -18.56 9.57 14.89
CA MET A 1 -17.94 8.79 15.99
C MET A 1 -18.01 7.35 15.54
N VAL A 2 -16.88 6.66 15.35
CA VAL A 2 -16.88 5.23 15.05
C VAL A 2 -17.15 4.51 16.36
N ASP A 3 -18.20 3.68 16.41
CA ASP A 3 -18.55 2.89 17.58
C ASP A 3 -17.74 1.58 17.51
N TYR A 4 -16.86 1.37 18.49
CA TYR A 4 -15.99 0.19 18.54
C TYR A 4 -16.56 -0.79 19.56
N ASP A 5 -16.59 -2.08 19.21
CA ASP A 5 -16.92 -3.15 20.15
C ASP A 5 -15.70 -3.45 21.02
N TYR A 6 -15.88 -3.54 22.34
CA TYR A 6 -14.81 -3.75 23.30
C TYR A 6 -15.01 -5.09 24.03
N ASP A 7 -13.93 -5.79 24.34
CA ASP A 7 -14.00 -7.00 25.15
C ASP A 7 -14.03 -6.69 26.65
N ALA A 8 -14.02 -7.74 27.48
CA ALA A 8 -14.06 -7.61 28.94
C ALA A 8 -12.81 -6.95 29.53
N GLU A 9 -11.71 -6.90 28.77
CA GLU A 9 -10.43 -6.29 29.16
C GLU A 9 -10.37 -4.82 28.70
N GLY A 10 -11.33 -4.38 27.88
CA GLY A 10 -11.41 -3.02 27.34
C GLY A 10 -10.65 -2.85 26.03
N ASP A 11 -10.22 -3.95 25.40
CA ASP A 11 -9.58 -3.93 24.09
C ASP A 11 -10.61 -3.97 22.97
N VAL A 12 -10.28 -3.39 21.81
CA VAL A 12 -11.17 -3.39 20.65
C VAL A 12 -11.26 -4.80 20.07
N ARG A 13 -12.48 -5.34 19.96
CA ARG A 13 -12.73 -6.64 19.34
C ARG A 13 -12.55 -6.54 17.83
N MET A 14 -11.47 -7.16 17.34
CA MET A 14 -11.22 -7.32 15.92
C MET A 14 -12.07 -8.48 15.37
N THR A 15 -13.31 -8.20 14.97
CA THR A 15 -14.24 -9.21 14.42
C THR A 15 -13.89 -9.64 12.98
N VAL A 16 -13.06 -8.87 12.29
CA VAL A 16 -12.59 -9.14 10.93
C VAL A 16 -11.15 -9.62 10.97
N SER A 17 -10.86 -10.74 10.30
CA SER A 17 -9.50 -11.22 10.11
C SER A 17 -8.68 -10.17 9.36
N GLN A 18 -7.55 -9.75 9.92
CA GLN A 18 -6.67 -8.78 9.26
C GLN A 18 -6.18 -9.34 7.92
N PRO A 19 -6.23 -8.56 6.84
CA PRO A 19 -5.76 -9.01 5.53
C PRO A 19 -4.24 -9.23 5.56
N ILE A 20 -3.79 -10.37 5.05
CA ILE A 20 -2.37 -10.68 4.89
C ILE A 20 -2.00 -10.41 3.44
N PHE A 21 -1.00 -9.54 3.24
CA PHE A 21 -0.50 -9.19 1.91
C PHE A 21 0.96 -9.61 1.76
N GLU A 22 1.32 -10.08 0.56
CA GLU A 22 2.73 -10.23 0.19
C GLU A 22 3.43 -8.87 0.12
N VAL A 23 4.71 -8.81 0.43
CA VAL A 23 5.49 -7.57 0.30
C VAL A 23 5.56 -7.17 -1.17
N VAL A 24 5.15 -5.95 -1.49
CA VAL A 24 5.26 -5.37 -2.83
C VAL A 24 6.29 -4.25 -2.76
N THR A 25 7.38 -4.40 -3.50
CA THR A 25 8.47 -3.43 -3.54
C THR A 25 8.18 -2.34 -4.57
N ALA A 26 8.48 -1.09 -4.21
CA ALA A 26 8.47 -0.01 -5.19
C ALA A 26 9.57 -0.26 -6.23
N PRO A 27 9.33 0.01 -7.53
CA PRO A 27 10.38 -0.06 -8.53
C PRO A 27 11.41 1.04 -8.27
N GLU A 28 12.65 0.78 -8.69
CA GLU A 28 13.78 1.70 -8.57
C GLU A 28 14.34 2.02 -9.94
N LEU A 29 14.76 3.27 -10.15
CA LEU A 29 15.43 3.69 -11.38
C LEU A 29 16.95 3.76 -11.14
N SER A 30 17.64 2.64 -11.34
CA SER A 30 19.08 2.54 -11.12
C SER A 30 19.94 3.10 -12.26
N VAL A 31 19.41 3.14 -13.49
CA VAL A 31 20.11 3.63 -14.68
C VAL A 31 19.23 4.63 -15.42
N TRP A 32 19.80 5.78 -15.79
CA TRP A 32 19.13 6.81 -16.57
C TRP A 32 19.29 6.57 -18.08
N SER A 33 18.52 5.61 -18.60
CA SER A 33 18.40 5.35 -20.04
C SER A 33 16.93 5.38 -20.47
N GLN A 34 16.66 5.63 -21.76
CA GLN A 34 15.29 5.65 -22.28
C GLN A 34 14.54 4.34 -22.01
N ALA A 35 15.23 3.20 -22.19
CA ALA A 35 14.66 1.87 -21.95
C ALA A 35 14.33 1.67 -20.46
N ALA A 36 15.26 2.04 -19.56
CA ALA A 36 15.05 1.94 -18.12
C ALA A 36 13.92 2.84 -17.63
N ILE A 37 13.81 4.07 -18.14
CA ILE A 37 12.71 4.98 -17.80
C ILE A 37 11.36 4.39 -18.26
N THR A 38 11.31 3.84 -19.46
CA THR A 38 10.08 3.22 -20.00
C THR A 38 9.65 2.02 -19.15
N ALA A 39 10.59 1.16 -18.77
CA ALA A 39 10.34 0.02 -17.88
C ALA A 39 9.86 0.48 -16.50
N PHE A 40 10.58 1.43 -15.90
CA PHE A 40 10.24 2.00 -14.60
C PHE A 40 8.82 2.58 -14.57
N ILE A 41 8.42 3.36 -15.59
CA ILE A 41 7.06 3.93 -15.66
C ILE A 41 6.00 2.81 -15.69
N ARG A 42 6.25 1.73 -16.44
CA ARG A 42 5.33 0.59 -16.52
C ARG A 42 5.23 -0.13 -15.18
N GLU A 43 6.36 -0.46 -14.56
CA GLU A 43 6.42 -1.12 -13.26
C GLU A 43 5.79 -0.25 -12.17
N ARG A 44 6.00 1.07 -12.23
CA ARG A 44 5.44 2.02 -11.28
C ARG A 44 3.92 2.07 -11.34
N ARG A 45 3.33 2.02 -12.54
CA ARG A 45 1.87 1.90 -12.70
C ARG A 45 1.34 0.61 -12.08
N GLN A 46 2.00 -0.52 -12.31
CA GLN A 46 1.59 -1.81 -11.74
C GLN A 46 1.69 -1.81 -10.20
N TYR A 47 2.74 -1.21 -9.65
CA TYR A 47 2.90 -1.00 -8.22
C TYR A 47 1.74 -0.17 -7.65
N GLU A 48 1.43 0.98 -8.26
CA GLU A 48 0.36 1.86 -7.78
C GLU A 48 -1.02 1.19 -7.84
N THR A 49 -1.31 0.40 -8.88
CA THR A 49 -2.56 -0.38 -8.94
C THR A 49 -2.68 -1.36 -7.77
N LYS A 50 -1.61 -2.12 -7.47
CA LYS A 50 -1.61 -3.05 -6.34
C LYS A 50 -1.78 -2.33 -5.00
N ILE A 51 -1.15 -1.18 -4.82
CA ILE A 51 -1.31 -0.37 -3.59
C ILE A 51 -2.75 0.14 -3.48
N ALA A 52 -3.35 0.64 -4.56
CA ALA A 52 -4.73 1.12 -4.55
C ALA A 52 -5.74 0.01 -4.18
N GLU A 53 -5.56 -1.20 -4.72
CA GLU A 53 -6.38 -2.37 -4.36
C GLU A 53 -6.26 -2.69 -2.85
N ARG A 54 -5.06 -2.66 -2.29
CA ARG A 54 -4.84 -2.93 -0.86
C ARG A 54 -5.42 -1.83 0.03
N CYS A 55 -5.21 -0.57 -0.34
CA CYS A 55 -5.78 0.59 0.34
C CYS A 55 -7.32 0.56 0.33
N SER A 56 -7.95 0.00 -0.71
CA SER A 56 -9.41 -0.20 -0.71
C SER A 56 -9.90 -1.18 0.36
N THR A 57 -9.03 -2.12 0.78
CA THR A 57 -9.30 -3.07 1.86
C THR A 57 -8.98 -2.49 3.24
N THR A 58 -7.90 -1.72 3.36
CA THR A 58 -7.44 -1.17 4.65
C THR A 58 -8.07 0.19 5.00
N GLY A 59 -8.66 0.88 4.03
CA GLY A 59 -9.19 2.24 4.19
C GLY A 59 -8.11 3.33 4.17
N GLU A 60 -6.87 2.99 3.81
CA GLU A 60 -5.77 3.94 3.71
C GLU A 60 -5.85 4.80 2.44
N VAL A 61 -5.14 5.94 2.43
CA VAL A 61 -5.06 6.83 1.27
C VAL A 61 -3.87 6.41 0.38
N PRO A 62 -4.10 5.92 -0.86
CA PRO A 62 -3.05 5.35 -1.71
C PRO A 62 -1.87 6.28 -1.97
N GLU A 63 -2.12 7.58 -2.12
CA GLU A 63 -1.10 8.60 -2.40
C GLU A 63 -0.12 8.78 -1.24
N THR A 64 -0.56 8.50 -0.01
CA THR A 64 0.28 8.56 1.19
C THR A 64 1.15 7.32 1.31
N VAL A 65 0.61 6.15 0.95
CA VAL A 65 1.31 4.87 0.99
C VAL A 65 2.32 4.73 -0.16
N ALA A 66 1.95 5.14 -1.37
CA ALA A 66 2.77 4.98 -2.55
C ALA A 66 3.83 6.09 -2.73
N ARG A 67 3.90 7.08 -1.82
CA ARG A 67 4.78 8.24 -1.98
C ARG A 67 6.24 7.83 -2.21
N SER A 68 6.86 8.37 -3.25
CA SER A 68 8.28 8.18 -3.53
C SER A 68 9.11 8.81 -2.41
N ILE A 69 10.01 8.04 -1.80
CA ILE A 69 10.99 8.56 -0.85
C ILE A 69 12.12 9.17 -1.66
N ARG A 70 12.35 10.47 -1.49
CA ARG A 70 13.62 11.09 -1.90
C ARG A 70 14.65 10.71 -0.85
N THR A 71 15.57 9.83 -1.20
CA THR A 71 16.76 9.53 -0.40
C THR A 71 17.90 10.46 -0.78
#